data_AF-A0A0G0T2H6-F1
#
_entry.id   AF-A0A0G0T2H6-F1
#
_cell.length_a   1.000
_cell.length_b   1.000
_cell.length_c   1.000
_cell.angle_alpha   90.00
_cell.angle_beta   90.00
_cell.angle_gamma   90.00
#
_symmetry.space_group_name_H-M   'P 1'
#
loop_
_entity.id
_entity.type
_entity.pdbx_description
1 polymer ?
#
loop_
_entity_poly.entity_id
_entity_poly.type
_entity_poly.pdbx_seq_one_letter_code
_entity_poly.pdbx_strand_id
1 'polypeptide(L)'
;MFAVIEKGQPGEVYNIGSGEEKRNIDTVKAILSLMNKPESLIEFVKDRPGHDFRYSLSVEKIKRELGWEPEITFEIGMKNTVEWYLDNLDWMKTKLSDLKSYWEKAYYK
;
A
#
# COMPACT_ATOMS: atom_id res chain seq x y z
N MET A 1 11.63 1.21 11.78
CA MET A 1 11.07 0.98 13.13
C MET A 1 12.13 1.16 14.22
N PHE A 2 13.26 0.43 14.18
CA PHE A 2 14.33 0.53 15.18
C PHE A 2 14.88 1.96 15.38
N ALA A 3 15.02 2.75 14.30
CA ALA A 3 15.50 4.13 14.39
C ALA A 3 14.71 5.01 15.40
N VAL A 4 13.38 4.89 15.46
CA VAL A 4 12.55 5.64 16.41
C VAL A 4 12.70 5.10 17.82
N ILE A 5 12.75 3.77 17.97
CA ILE A 5 12.89 3.12 19.30
C ILE A 5 14.25 3.45 19.92
N GLU A 6 15.32 3.46 19.13
CA GLU A 6 16.69 3.62 19.61
C GLU A 6 17.13 5.07 19.78
N LYS A 7 16.63 5.97 18.91
CA LYS A 7 17.14 7.35 18.81
C LYS A 7 16.06 8.43 18.92
N GLY A 8 14.78 8.03 18.91
CA GLY A 8 13.65 8.95 19.04
C GLY A 8 13.63 9.64 20.41
N GLN A 9 13.17 10.88 20.44
CA GLN A 9 13.07 11.65 21.68
C GLN A 9 11.69 11.45 22.35
N PRO A 10 11.62 11.27 23.68
CA PRO A 10 10.35 11.18 24.39
C PRO A 10 9.47 12.42 24.15
N GLY A 11 8.20 12.20 23.85
CA GLY A 11 7.22 13.27 23.57
C GLY A 11 7.22 13.76 22.12
N GLU A 12 8.20 13.36 21.29
CA GLU A 12 8.23 13.75 19.89
C GLU A 12 7.39 12.83 19.00
N VAL A 13 6.79 13.43 17.96
CA VAL A 13 6.07 12.71 16.90
C VAL A 13 6.91 12.67 15.63
N TYR A 14 7.00 11.51 14.99
CA TYR A 14 7.72 11.30 13.73
C TYR A 14 6.78 10.71 12.68
N ASN A 15 6.56 11.44 11.58
CA ASN A 15 5.88 10.87 10.41
C ASN A 15 6.80 9.88 9.71
N ILE A 16 6.23 8.75 9.29
CA ILE A 16 6.94 7.70 8.56
C ILE A 16 6.19 7.49 7.23
N GLY A 17 6.93 7.53 6.13
CA GLY A 17 6.39 7.34 4.79
C GLY A 17 7.51 7.23 3.76
N SER A 18 7.18 6.77 2.55
CA SER A 18 8.15 6.65 1.46
C SER A 18 8.56 8.00 0.85
N GLY A 19 7.76 9.06 1.05
CA GLY A 19 7.89 10.31 0.29
C GLY A 19 7.46 10.18 -1.17
N GLU A 20 7.00 8.99 -1.59
CA GLU A 20 6.51 8.72 -2.94
C GLU A 20 4.97 8.68 -2.93
N GLU A 21 4.35 9.61 -3.65
CA GLU A 21 2.90 9.63 -3.85
C GLU A 21 2.53 8.86 -5.13
N LYS A 22 1.47 8.05 -5.06
CA LYS A 22 0.91 7.32 -6.20
C LYS A 22 -0.60 7.45 -6.19
N ARG A 23 -1.21 7.61 -7.37
CA ARG A 23 -2.66 7.55 -7.51
C ARG A 23 -3.09 6.07 -7.49
N ASN A 24 -4.30 5.79 -6.98
CA ASN A 24 -4.85 4.44 -6.97
C ASN A 24 -4.77 3.76 -8.35
N ILE A 25 -5.07 4.49 -9.43
CA ILE A 25 -5.02 3.96 -10.80
C ILE A 25 -3.60 3.54 -11.22
N ASP A 26 -2.57 4.26 -10.79
CA ASP A 26 -1.18 3.93 -11.13
C ASP A 26 -0.75 2.64 -10.42
N THR A 27 -1.20 2.45 -9.17
CA THR A 27 -0.99 1.20 -8.42
C THR A 27 -1.65 0.01 -9.09
N VAL A 28 -2.91 0.13 -9.51
CA VAL A 28 -3.65 -0.95 -10.19
C VAL A 28 -2.97 -1.32 -11.52
N LYS A 29 -2.57 -0.32 -12.32
CA LYS A 29 -1.85 -0.55 -13.59
C LYS A 29 -0.50 -1.24 -13.37
N ALA A 30 0.24 -0.86 -12.33
CA ALA A 30 1.51 -1.51 -11.99
C ALA A 30 1.31 -3.01 -11.66
N ILE A 31 0.28 -3.35 -10.89
CA ILE A 31 -0.07 -4.75 -10.57
C ILE A 31 -0.41 -5.52 -11.85
N LEU A 32 -1.28 -4.98 -12.70
CA LEU A 32 -1.67 -5.63 -13.95
C LEU A 32 -0.47 -5.86 -14.87
N SER A 33 0.43 -4.89 -14.98
CA SER A 33 1.67 -5.02 -15.75
C SER A 33 2.56 -6.13 -15.20
N LEU A 34 2.80 -6.18 -13.88
CA LEU A 34 3.61 -7.22 -13.24
C LEU A 34 3.01 -8.62 -13.41
N MET A 35 1.68 -8.72 -13.45
CA MET A 35 0.96 -9.99 -13.65
C MET A 35 0.73 -10.35 -15.13
N ASN A 36 1.23 -9.52 -16.06
CA ASN A 36 0.98 -9.64 -17.50
C ASN A 36 -0.52 -9.75 -17.83
N LYS A 37 -1.32 -8.81 -17.30
CA LYS A 37 -2.77 -8.71 -17.48
C LYS A 37 -3.14 -7.41 -18.21
N PRO A 38 -4.22 -7.43 -19.02
CA PRO A 38 -4.64 -6.24 -19.74
C PRO A 38 -5.33 -5.23 -18.81
N GLU A 39 -5.17 -3.93 -19.09
CA GLU A 39 -5.89 -2.86 -18.39
C GLU A 39 -7.41 -2.92 -18.56
N SER A 40 -7.92 -3.71 -19.52
CA SER A 40 -9.36 -3.91 -19.73
C SER A 40 -10.06 -4.62 -18.56
N LEU A 41 -9.31 -5.14 -17.58
CA LEU A 41 -9.85 -5.66 -16.33
C LEU A 41 -10.20 -4.57 -15.31
N ILE A 42 -9.84 -3.31 -15.57
CA ILE A 42 -10.17 -2.19 -14.69
C ILE A 42 -11.63 -1.78 -14.92
N GLU A 43 -12.42 -1.80 -13.84
CA GLU A 43 -13.80 -1.28 -13.83
C GLU A 43 -13.88 -0.05 -12.92
N PHE A 44 -14.42 1.05 -13.45
CA PHE A 44 -14.71 2.23 -12.64
C PHE A 44 -16.09 2.08 -12.00
N VAL A 45 -16.10 1.99 -10.68
CA VAL A 45 -17.33 1.88 -9.89
C VAL A 45 -17.68 3.21 -9.23
N LYS A 46 -18.87 3.29 -8.63
CA LYS A 46 -19.31 4.46 -7.86
C LYS A 46 -18.31 4.77 -6.74
N ASP A 47 -17.99 6.05 -6.58
CA ASP A 47 -17.04 6.51 -5.58
C ASP A 47 -17.54 6.29 -4.14
N ARG A 48 -16.60 6.17 -3.19
CA ARG A 48 -16.88 5.98 -1.77
C ARG A 48 -17.40 7.29 -1.15
N PRO A 49 -18.53 7.30 -0.43
CA PRO A 49 -18.94 8.47 0.33
C PRO A 49 -17.83 8.92 1.31
N GLY A 50 -17.43 10.19 1.25
CA GLY A 50 -16.34 10.72 2.09
C GLY A 50 -14.94 10.23 1.68
N HIS A 51 -14.67 10.06 0.38
CA HIS A 51 -13.35 9.69 -0.11
C HIS A 51 -12.37 10.86 0.03
N ASP A 52 -11.40 10.74 0.93
CA ASP A 52 -10.25 11.65 0.97
C ASP A 52 -9.39 11.43 -0.28
N PHE A 53 -9.17 12.49 -1.05
CA PHE A 53 -8.52 12.38 -2.37
C PHE A 53 -7.00 12.18 -2.32
N ARG A 54 -6.34 12.65 -1.26
CA ARG A 54 -4.88 12.66 -1.16
C ARG A 54 -4.44 12.56 0.28
N TYR A 55 -3.62 11.57 0.57
CA TYR A 55 -2.81 11.51 1.78
C TYR A 55 -1.37 11.77 1.42
N SER A 56 -0.75 12.72 2.11
CA SER A 56 0.65 13.06 1.97
C SER A 56 1.18 13.52 3.32
N LEU A 57 2.41 13.11 3.64
CA LEU A 57 3.07 13.43 4.91
C LEU A 57 4.48 13.89 4.59
N SER A 58 4.92 14.94 5.28
CA SER A 58 6.34 15.31 5.28
C SER A 58 7.11 14.33 6.18
N VAL A 59 8.19 13.76 5.63
CA VAL A 59 9.11 12.84 6.33
C VAL A 59 10.45 13.51 6.68
N GLU A 60 10.56 14.82 6.48
CA GLU A 60 11.81 15.57 6.67
C GLU A 60 12.34 15.48 8.11
N LYS A 61 11.43 15.45 9.10
CA LYS A 61 11.82 15.39 10.51
C LYS A 61 12.57 14.09 10.82
N ILE A 62 12.01 12.95 10.44
CA ILE A 62 12.59 11.64 10.76
C ILE A 62 13.90 11.42 9.98
N LYS A 63 13.98 11.92 8.75
CA LYS A 63 15.20 11.91 7.95
C LYS A 63 16.30 12.75 8.60
N ARG A 64 16.00 14.00 8.98
CA ARG A 64 16.97 14.91 9.59
C ARG A 64 17.44 14.44 10.97
N GLU A 65 16.53 14.02 11.84
CA GLU A 65 16.85 13.73 13.25
C GLU A 65 17.32 12.30 13.48
N LEU A 66 16.76 11.32 12.74
CA LEU A 66 17.05 9.91 12.96
C LEU A 66 17.84 9.27 11.80
N GLY A 67 18.06 10.00 10.71
CA GLY A 67 18.71 9.47 9.50
C GLY A 67 17.88 8.40 8.79
N TRP A 68 16.58 8.32 9.08
CA TRP A 68 15.73 7.27 8.51
C TRP A 68 15.28 7.66 7.10
N GLU A 69 15.46 6.73 6.16
CA GLU A 69 14.97 6.83 4.79
C GLU A 69 14.43 5.47 4.35
N PRO A 70 13.43 5.42 3.45
CA PRO A 70 12.97 4.16 2.87
C PRO A 70 14.07 3.54 2.01
N GLU A 71 14.32 2.24 2.20
CA GLU A 71 15.31 1.49 1.40
C GLU A 71 14.72 0.88 0.12
N ILE A 72 13.38 0.80 0.06
CA ILE A 72 12.64 0.12 -1.01
C ILE A 72 11.77 1.15 -1.73
N THR A 73 11.97 1.29 -3.04
CA THR A 73 11.12 2.12 -3.89
C THR A 73 9.77 1.43 -4.12
N PHE A 74 8.77 2.20 -4.59
CA PHE A 74 7.47 1.63 -4.94
C PHE A 74 7.58 0.46 -5.92
N GLU A 75 8.40 0.58 -6.96
CA GLU A 75 8.51 -0.42 -8.03
C GLU A 75 9.09 -1.75 -7.51
N ILE A 76 10.13 -1.68 -6.68
CA ILE A 76 10.74 -2.86 -6.06
C ILE A 76 9.76 -3.49 -5.06
N GLY A 77 9.16 -2.67 -4.18
CA GLY A 77 8.22 -3.15 -3.18
C GLY A 77 6.97 -3.79 -3.80
N MET A 78 6.43 -3.21 -4.86
CA MET A 78 5.26 -3.75 -5.57
C MET A 78 5.58 -5.08 -6.25
N LYS A 79 6.71 -5.19 -6.93
CA LYS A 79 7.17 -6.45 -7.52
C LYS A 79 7.28 -7.55 -6.47
N ASN A 80 8.01 -7.29 -5.39
CA ASN A 80 8.20 -8.24 -4.30
C ASN A 80 6.87 -8.64 -3.66
N THR A 81 5.94 -7.70 -3.54
CA THR A 81 4.60 -7.97 -3.00
C THR A 81 3.81 -8.92 -3.91
N VAL A 82 3.77 -8.65 -5.23
CA VAL A 82 3.08 -9.51 -6.20
C VAL A 82 3.67 -10.92 -6.18
N GLU A 83 5.00 -11.04 -6.22
CA GLU A 83 5.70 -12.33 -6.15
C GLU A 83 5.36 -13.07 -4.85
N TRP A 84 5.37 -12.40 -3.70
CA TRP A 84 4.99 -13.00 -2.42
C TRP A 84 3.58 -13.58 -2.44
N TYR A 85 2.58 -12.87 -3.00
CA TYR A 85 1.21 -13.39 -3.08
C TYR A 85 1.10 -14.61 -4.00
N LEU A 86 1.85 -14.64 -5.11
CA LEU A 86 1.89 -15.78 -6.03
C LEU A 86 2.55 -17.01 -5.39
N ASP A 87 3.56 -16.80 -4.55
CA ASP A 87 4.23 -17.88 -3.82
C ASP A 87 3.44 -18.36 -2.59
N ASN A 88 2.48 -17.56 -2.10
CA ASN A 88 1.70 -17.83 -0.89
C ASN A 88 0.18 -17.98 -1.17
N LEU A 89 -0.17 -18.57 -2.31
CA LEU A 89 -1.56 -18.70 -2.74
C LEU A 89 -2.45 -19.44 -1.74
N ASP A 90 -1.95 -20.46 -1.06
CA ASP A 90 -2.77 -21.22 -0.10
C ASP A 90 -3.10 -20.38 1.14
N TRP A 91 -2.14 -19.60 1.65
CA TRP A 91 -2.42 -18.62 2.70
C TRP A 91 -3.47 -17.61 2.22
N MET A 92 -3.31 -17.07 1.02
CA MET A 92 -4.25 -16.09 0.45
C MET A 92 -5.67 -16.66 0.32
N LYS A 93 -5.82 -17.91 -0.16
CA LYS A 93 -7.12 -18.59 -0.26
C LYS A 93 -7.81 -18.73 1.11
N THR A 94 -7.08 -18.99 2.19
CA THR A 94 -7.69 -19.02 3.54
C THR A 94 -8.33 -17.68 3.88
N LYS A 95 -7.68 -16.56 3.58
CA LYS A 95 -8.20 -15.22 3.86
C LYS A 95 -9.37 -14.81 2.98
N LEU A 96 -9.38 -15.23 1.71
CA LEU A 96 -10.53 -14.98 0.83
C LEU A 96 -11.82 -15.62 1.37
N SER A 97 -11.71 -16.80 1.98
CA SER A 97 -12.89 -17.47 2.56
C SER A 97 -13.54 -16.64 3.68
N ASP A 98 -12.72 -15.99 4.52
CA ASP A 98 -13.19 -15.11 5.60
C ASP A 98 -13.88 -13.84 5.06
N LEU A 99 -13.43 -13.35 3.91
CA LEU A 99 -13.89 -12.08 3.35
C LEU A 99 -15.09 -12.21 2.41
N LYS A 100 -15.47 -13.43 1.99
CA LYS A 100 -16.51 -13.64 0.97
C LYS A 100 -17.81 -12.88 1.27
N SER A 101 -18.30 -12.99 2.50
CA SER A 101 -19.54 -12.33 2.93
C SER A 101 -19.45 -10.80 2.97
N TYR A 102 -18.26 -10.25 3.13
CA TYR A 102 -18.00 -8.81 3.09
C TYR A 102 -18.06 -8.29 1.65
N TRP A 103 -17.37 -8.95 0.71
CA TRP A 103 -17.34 -8.54 -0.70
C TRP A 103 -18.71 -8.59 -1.36
N GLU A 104 -19.52 -9.60 -1.04
CA GLU A 104 -20.92 -9.69 -1.50
C GLU A 104 -21.75 -8.47 -1.09
N LYS A 105 -21.58 -7.98 0.15
CA LYS A 105 -22.30 -6.78 0.63
C LYS A 105 -21.74 -5.49 0.05
N ALA A 106 -20.44 -5.42 -0.18
CA ALA A 106 -19.77 -4.19 -0.60
C ALA A 106 -19.95 -3.89 -2.10
N TYR A 107 -20.04 -4.91 -2.95
CA TYR A 107 -20.06 -4.76 -4.42
C TYR A 107 -21.28 -5.34 -5.12
N TYR A 108 -22.01 -6.27 -4.49
CA TYR A 108 -23.11 -7.01 -5.13
C TYR A 108 -24.48 -6.78 -4.45
N LYS A 109 -24.61 -5.69 -3.69
CA LYS A 109 -25.87 -5.21 -3.12
C LYS A 109 -26.24 -3.82 -3.63
#